data_AF-A0A7V7XLM1-F1
#
_entry.id   AF-A0A7V7XLM1-F1
#
_cell.length_a   1.000
_cell.length_b   1.000
_cell.length_c   1.000
_cell.angle_alpha   90.00
_cell.angle_beta   90.00
_cell.angle_gamma   90.00
#
_symmetry.space_group_name_H-M   'P 1'
#
loop_
_entity.id
_entity.type
_entity.pdbx_description
1 polymer ?
#
loop_
_entity_poly.entity_id
_entity_poly.type
_entity_poly.pdbx_seq_one_letter_code
_entity_poly.pdbx_strand_id
1 'polypeptide(L)'
;MTVDTANTPDTPPPPVSFGEAFRYWLKLGFISFGGPAGQIAMMHQELVERRRWISERRFLHALNYCMLLPGPEATQLAVYIGWMMHRTWGGIVAGTLFVLPSVF
;
A
#
# COMPACT_ATOMS: atom_id res chain seq x y z
N MET A 1 28.89 -11.58 -35.41
CA MET A 1 27.75 -10.64 -35.43
C MET A 1 27.07 -10.77 -34.07
N THR A 2 27.34 -9.82 -33.20
CA THR A 2 27.04 -9.83 -31.76
C THR A 2 25.55 -9.65 -31.52
N VAL A 3 24.95 -10.57 -30.77
CA VAL A 3 23.58 -10.42 -30.25
C VAL A 3 23.62 -9.28 -29.23
N ASP A 4 23.00 -8.17 -29.57
CA ASP A 4 22.77 -7.03 -28.69
C ASP A 4 21.94 -7.50 -27.49
N THR A 5 22.59 -7.75 -26.36
CA THR A 5 21.94 -7.90 -25.06
C THR A 5 21.30 -6.56 -24.72
N ALA A 6 20.01 -6.45 -25.06
CA ALA A 6 19.15 -5.34 -24.68
C ALA A 6 19.27 -5.10 -23.17
N ASN A 7 20.01 -4.06 -22.83
CA ASN A 7 20.23 -3.53 -21.50
C ASN A 7 18.87 -3.04 -20.96
N THR A 8 18.13 -3.93 -20.30
CA THR A 8 16.94 -3.53 -19.56
C THR A 8 17.45 -2.85 -18.30
N PRO A 9 17.18 -1.55 -18.07
CA PRO A 9 17.66 -0.90 -16.87
C PRO A 9 16.96 -1.56 -15.67
N ASP A 10 17.70 -2.42 -14.97
CA ASP A 10 17.41 -2.99 -13.65
C ASP A 10 17.47 -1.84 -12.62
N THR A 11 16.63 -0.83 -12.82
CA THR A 11 16.54 0.30 -11.91
C THR A 11 15.77 -0.19 -10.71
N PRO A 12 16.39 -0.32 -9.53
CA PRO A 12 15.66 -0.65 -8.33
C PRO A 12 14.54 0.38 -8.16
N PRO A 13 13.33 -0.03 -7.73
CA PRO A 13 12.23 0.88 -7.53
C PRO A 13 12.70 2.06 -6.67
N PRO A 14 12.37 3.30 -7.07
CA PRO A 14 12.85 4.49 -6.38
C PRO A 14 12.52 4.36 -4.89
N PRO A 15 13.44 4.73 -3.98
CA PRO A 15 13.20 4.65 -2.55
C PRO A 15 11.93 5.42 -2.23
N VAL A 16 10.94 4.73 -1.66
CA VAL A 16 9.66 5.33 -1.29
C VAL A 16 9.94 6.49 -0.34
N SER A 17 9.64 7.71 -0.75
CA SER A 17 9.75 8.86 0.13
C SER A 17 8.63 8.81 1.15
N PHE A 18 8.97 9.02 2.42
CA PHE A 18 7.97 9.08 3.51
C PHE A 18 6.87 10.11 3.22
N GLY A 19 7.20 11.22 2.55
CA GLY A 19 6.22 12.23 2.16
C GLY A 19 5.22 11.76 1.10
N GLU A 20 5.64 10.88 0.18
CA GLU A 20 4.72 10.26 -0.78
C GLU A 20 3.81 9.23 -0.10
N ALA A 21 4.37 8.38 0.76
CA ALA A 21 3.59 7.44 1.55
C ALA A 21 2.56 8.17 2.42
N PHE A 22 2.97 9.23 3.12
CA PHE A 22 2.09 10.07 3.93
C PHE A 22 0.94 10.67 3.11
N ARG A 23 1.24 11.29 1.95
CA ARG A 23 0.20 11.83 1.06
C ARG A 23 -0.75 10.75 0.56
N TYR A 24 -0.23 9.56 0.26
CA TYR A 24 -1.05 8.44 -0.15
C TYR A 24 -2.02 7.99 0.95
N TRP A 25 -1.53 7.77 2.18
CA TRP A 25 -2.36 7.37 3.32
C TRP A 25 -3.40 8.44 3.68
N LEU A 26 -3.02 9.72 3.63
CA LEU A 26 -3.93 10.84 3.86
C LEU A 26 -5.02 10.87 2.79
N LYS A 27 -4.66 10.75 1.51
CA LYS A 27 -5.64 10.65 0.41
C LYS A 27 -6.57 9.44 0.58
N LEU A 28 -6.01 8.29 0.95
CA LEU A 28 -6.77 7.06 1.12
C LEU A 28 -7.81 7.17 2.25
N GLY A 29 -7.44 7.74 3.39
CA GLY A 29 -8.39 7.99 4.47
C GLY A 29 -9.53 8.93 4.06
N PHE A 30 -9.22 10.02 3.34
CA PHE A 30 -10.23 10.96 2.87
C PHE A 30 -11.15 10.36 1.78
N ILE A 31 -10.74 9.27 1.12
CA ILE A 31 -11.56 8.59 0.11
C ILE A 31 -12.23 7.36 0.73
N SER A 32 -13.40 7.59 1.34
CA SER A 32 -14.29 6.52 1.83
C SER A 32 -15.33 6.07 0.79
N PHE A 33 -14.98 6.06 -0.50
CA PHE A 33 -15.91 5.67 -1.57
C PHE A 33 -15.85 4.15 -1.87
N GLY A 34 -17.01 3.50 -1.95
CA GLY A 34 -17.14 2.10 -2.39
C GLY A 34 -17.00 1.02 -1.31
N GLY A 35 -17.00 1.40 -0.02
CA GLY A 35 -16.89 0.46 1.10
C GLY A 35 -15.49 -0.17 1.25
N PRO A 36 -15.33 -1.20 2.11
CA PRO A 36 -14.05 -1.83 2.37
C PRO A 36 -13.38 -2.42 1.12
N ALA A 37 -14.18 -3.03 0.24
CA ALA A 37 -13.70 -3.60 -1.01
C ALA A 37 -13.12 -2.55 -1.97
N GLY A 38 -13.76 -1.36 -2.06
CA GLY A 38 -13.25 -0.24 -2.88
C GLY A 38 -11.92 0.29 -2.37
N GLN A 39 -11.74 0.37 -1.05
CA GLN A 39 -10.47 0.79 -0.43
C GLN A 39 -9.36 -0.22 -0.68
N ILE A 40 -9.65 -1.52 -0.56
CA ILE A 40 -8.68 -2.60 -0.87
C ILE A 40 -8.29 -2.58 -2.35
N ALA A 41 -9.26 -2.40 -3.27
CA ALA A 41 -8.98 -2.30 -4.69
C ALA A 41 -8.09 -1.09 -5.03
N MET A 42 -8.35 0.08 -4.43
CA MET A 42 -7.48 1.25 -4.57
C MET A 42 -6.09 1.01 -4.00
N MET A 43 -5.98 0.28 -2.88
CA MET A 43 -4.69 -0.12 -2.35
C MET A 43 -3.92 -0.97 -3.34
N HIS A 44 -4.54 -2.01 -3.89
CA HIS A 44 -3.91 -2.85 -4.91
C HIS A 44 -3.48 -2.05 -6.14
N GLN A 45 -4.40 -1.29 -6.74
CA GLN A 45 -4.16 -0.50 -7.95
C GLN A 45 -3.01 0.51 -7.74
N GLU A 46 -2.99 1.22 -6.62
CA GLU A 46 -1.99 2.26 -6.38
C GLU A 46 -0.66 1.69 -5.89
N LEU A 47 -0.66 0.73 -4.95
CA LEU A 47 0.55 0.19 -4.32
C LEU A 47 1.23 -0.89 -5.16
N VAL A 48 0.46 -1.72 -5.87
CA VAL A 48 0.96 -2.84 -6.68
C VAL A 48 1.15 -2.40 -8.13
N GLU A 49 0.13 -1.87 -8.79
CA GLU A 49 0.20 -1.62 -10.23
C GLU A 49 0.89 -0.30 -10.57
N ARG A 50 0.40 0.82 -10.02
CA ARG A 50 0.88 2.18 -10.35
C ARG A 50 2.25 2.47 -9.76
N ARG A 51 2.38 2.36 -8.44
CA ARG A 51 3.60 2.73 -7.72
C ARG A 51 4.60 1.59 -7.58
N ARG A 52 4.14 0.34 -7.70
CA ARG A 52 4.95 -0.88 -7.55
C ARG A 52 5.78 -0.90 -6.27
N TRP A 53 5.24 -0.31 -5.19
CA TRP A 53 5.87 -0.27 -3.86
C TRP A 53 5.80 -1.63 -3.16
N ILE A 54 4.81 -2.45 -3.51
CA ILE A 54 4.62 -3.80 -3.00
C ILE A 54 4.37 -4.75 -4.18
N SER A 55 4.86 -5.98 -4.09
CA SER A 55 4.56 -6.99 -5.11
C SER A 55 3.15 -7.54 -4.92
N GLU A 56 2.51 -7.94 -6.03
CA GLU A 56 1.21 -8.64 -6.08
C GLU A 56 1.13 -9.74 -5.02
N ARG A 57 2.18 -10.58 -4.95
CA ARG A 57 2.25 -11.72 -4.05
C ARG A 57 2.28 -11.28 -2.58
N ARG A 58 3.00 -10.22 -2.22
CA ARG A 58 3.02 -9.66 -0.85
C ARG A 58 1.68 -9.02 -0.49
N PHE A 59 1.05 -8.33 -1.43
CA PHE A 59 -0.27 -7.74 -1.23
C PHE A 59 -1.33 -8.82 -0.96
N LEU A 60 -1.38 -9.86 -1.80
CA LEU A 60 -2.33 -10.95 -1.63
C LEU A 60 -2.10 -11.73 -0.33
N HIS A 61 -0.85 -11.92 0.09
CA HIS A 61 -0.55 -12.51 1.40
C HIS A 61 -1.09 -11.64 2.55
N ALA A 62 -0.89 -10.32 2.48
CA ALA A 62 -1.42 -9.39 3.47
C ALA A 62 -2.96 -9.38 3.51
N LEU A 63 -3.60 -9.36 2.34
CA LEU A 63 -5.05 -9.38 2.19
C LEU A 63 -5.63 -10.68 2.78
N ASN A 64 -5.06 -11.83 2.42
CA ASN A 64 -5.49 -13.11 2.95
C ASN A 64 -5.31 -13.20 4.48
N TYR A 65 -4.27 -12.57 5.01
CA TYR A 65 -4.07 -12.45 6.46
C TYR A 65 -5.15 -11.59 7.14
N CYS A 66 -5.53 -10.47 6.52
CA CYS A 66 -6.58 -9.58 7.04
C CYS A 66 -7.97 -10.23 6.97
N MET A 67 -8.23 -11.09 5.98
CA MET A 67 -9.47 -11.89 5.89
C MET A 67 -9.52 -13.02 6.94
N LEU A 68 -8.36 -13.50 7.41
CA LEU A 68 -8.28 -14.51 8.47
C LEU A 68 -8.45 -13.91 9.87
N LEU A 69 -8.09 -12.63 10.07
CA LEU A 69 -8.26 -11.95 11.36
C LEU A 69 -9.66 -11.33 11.47
N PRO A 70 -10.45 -11.65 12.51
CA PRO A 70 -11.73 -10.97 12.72
C PRO A 70 -11.49 -9.49 13.04
N GLY A 71 -11.91 -8.59 12.13
CA GLY A 71 -11.80 -7.14 12.34
C GLY A 71 -11.96 -6.30 11.06
N PRO A 72 -11.69 -4.99 11.12
CA PRO A 72 -11.81 -4.09 9.97
C PRO A 72 -10.68 -4.36 8.95
N GLU A 73 -10.98 -5.18 7.95
CA GLU A 73 -10.02 -5.70 6.96
C GLU A 73 -9.18 -4.59 6.29
N ALA A 74 -9.81 -3.50 5.85
CA ALA A 74 -9.13 -2.40 5.17
C ALA A 74 -8.14 -1.66 6.09
N THR A 75 -8.49 -1.44 7.36
CA THR A 75 -7.61 -0.78 8.34
C THR A 75 -6.41 -1.67 8.67
N GLN A 76 -6.64 -2.97 8.88
CA GLN A 76 -5.54 -3.92 9.14
C GLN A 76 -4.57 -3.97 7.96
N LEU A 77 -5.10 -4.00 6.73
CA LEU A 77 -4.30 -3.98 5.52
C LEU A 77 -3.51 -2.68 5.40
N ALA A 78 -4.13 -1.53 5.69
CA ALA A 78 -3.46 -0.23 5.70
C ALA A 78 -2.27 -0.19 6.67
N VAL A 79 -2.49 -0.60 7.92
CA VAL A 79 -1.46 -0.62 8.96
C VAL A 79 -0.33 -1.58 8.60
N TYR A 80 -0.67 -2.77 8.10
CA TYR A 80 0.30 -3.79 7.73
C TYR A 80 1.16 -3.35 6.54
N ILE A 81 0.55 -2.78 5.50
CA ILE A 81 1.28 -2.25 4.34
C ILE A 81 2.11 -1.02 4.73
N GLY A 82 1.56 -0.11 5.52
CA GLY A 82 2.29 1.03 6.07
C GLY A 82 3.51 0.58 6.86
N TRP A 83 3.35 -0.46 7.70
CA TRP A 83 4.46 -1.06 8.43
C TRP A 83 5.50 -1.68 7.50
N MET A 84 5.08 -2.31 6.42
CA MET A 84 5.98 -2.92 5.45
C MET A 84 6.80 -1.89 4.67
N MET A 85 6.29 -0.67 4.50
CA MET A 85 6.94 0.41 3.75
C MET A 85 7.96 1.19 4.57
N HIS A 86 7.63 1.57 5.81
CA HIS A 86 8.50 2.40 6.66
C HIS A 86 8.64 1.87 8.10
N ARG A 87 8.51 0.55 8.29
CA ARG A 87 8.56 -0.10 9.60
C ARG A 87 7.51 0.51 10.55
N THR A 88 7.81 0.58 11.85
CA THR A 88 6.90 1.08 12.89
C THR A 88 6.30 2.45 12.58
N TRP A 89 7.08 3.38 12.02
CA TRP A 89 6.59 4.72 11.68
C TRP A 89 5.56 4.71 10.55
N GLY A 90 5.77 3.90 9.53
CA GLY A 90 4.81 3.79 8.42
C GLY A 90 3.50 3.14 8.85
N GLY A 91 3.54 2.16 9.75
CA GLY A 91 2.33 1.51 10.28
C GLY A 91 1.48 2.45 11.13
N ILE A 92 2.12 3.23 12.00
CA ILE A 92 1.44 4.24 12.82
C ILE A 92 0.82 5.31 11.93
N VAL A 93 1.59 5.89 11.00
CA VAL A 93 1.10 6.94 10.10
C VAL A 93 -0.04 6.44 9.21
N ALA A 94 0.09 5.24 8.63
CA ALA A 94 -0.96 4.64 7.81
C ALA A 94 -2.24 4.42 8.62
N GLY A 95 -2.14 3.81 9.81
CA GLY A 95 -3.29 3.57 10.68
C GLY A 95 -3.96 4.86 11.14
N THR A 96 -3.17 5.83 11.63
CA THR A 96 -3.69 7.11 12.13
C THR A 96 -4.35 7.92 11.00
N LEU A 97 -3.73 8.01 9.83
CA LEU A 97 -4.29 8.75 8.68
C LEU A 97 -5.50 8.06 8.05
N PHE A 98 -5.57 6.73 8.13
CA PHE A 98 -6.72 5.98 7.65
C PHE A 98 -7.93 6.12 8.59
N VAL A 99 -7.71 6.13 9.90
CA VAL A 99 -8.78 6.25 10.91
C VAL A 99 -9.19 7.71 11.17
N LEU A 100 -8.28 8.67 11.01
CA LEU A 100 -8.54 10.11 11.22
C LEU A 100 -9.81 10.64 10.53
N PRO A 101 -10.05 10.40 9.23
CA PRO A 101 -11.27 10.84 8.57
C PRO A 101 -12.51 10.00 8.92
N SER A 102 -12.36 8.86 9.61
CA SER A 102 -13.51 8.12 10.13
C SER A 102 -14.03 8.69 11.45
N VAL A 103 -13.25 9.55 12.14
CA VAL A 103 -13.63 10.17 13.42
C VAL A 103 -14.08 11.63 13.30
N PHE A 104 -14.02 12.22 12.11
CA PHE A 104 -14.49 13.57 11.78
C PHE A 104 -15.55 13.51 10.69
#